data_AF-A0A4Q6DSE9-F1
#
_entry.id   AF-A0A4Q6DSE9-F1
#
_cell.length_a   1.000
_cell.length_b   1.000
_cell.length_c   1.000
_cell.angle_alpha   90.00
_cell.angle_beta   90.00
_cell.angle_gamma   90.00
#
_symmetry.space_group_name_H-M   'P 1'
#
loop_
_entity.id
_entity.type
_entity.pdbx_description
1 polymer ?
#
loop_
_entity_poly.entity_id
_entity_poly.type
_entity_poly.pdbx_seq_one_letter_code
_entity_poly.pdbx_strand_id
1 'polypeptide(L)'
;MTWLFLFLTLPSFSLAGPDAGEITELQWAICETDPAAALEKLGEEEWREETSSITYFETKVPSYFAAGLSFRVKEKDGAAVAIVKVRGDAAKPGSERCEWDRYGDESTFACKYEARRLSASSPWTPSQKK
;
A
#
# COMPACT_ATOMS: atom_id res chain seq x y z
N MET A 1 -23.77 32.47 50.20
CA MET A 1 -23.01 32.56 48.93
C MET A 1 -22.40 31.21 48.68
N THR A 2 -23.05 30.40 47.85
CA THR A 2 -22.68 29.00 47.60
C THR A 2 -22.10 28.94 46.18
N TRP A 3 -20.79 28.69 46.06
CA TRP A 3 -20.12 28.52 44.77
C TRP A 3 -20.36 27.11 44.25
N LEU A 4 -21.09 26.97 43.15
CA LEU A 4 -21.13 25.73 42.36
C LEU A 4 -19.86 25.66 41.51
N PHE A 5 -18.98 24.72 41.81
CA PHE A 5 -17.90 24.32 40.91
C PHE A 5 -18.45 23.39 39.83
N LEU A 6 -18.58 23.90 38.61
CA LEU A 6 -18.82 23.08 37.42
C LEU A 6 -17.51 22.36 37.06
N PHE A 7 -17.45 21.05 37.32
CA PHE A 7 -16.42 20.17 36.76
C PHE A 7 -16.71 19.96 35.28
N LEU A 8 -15.96 20.65 34.42
CA LEU A 8 -15.90 20.37 32.99
C LEU A 8 -15.25 18.99 32.79
N THR A 9 -16.07 17.96 32.61
CA THR A 9 -15.61 16.65 32.13
C THR A 9 -15.23 16.79 30.67
N LEU A 10 -13.94 17.02 30.38
CA LEU A 10 -13.42 16.92 29.02
C LEU A 10 -13.60 15.47 28.55
N PRO A 11 -14.32 15.23 27.43
CA PRO A 11 -14.37 13.91 26.85
C PRO A 11 -12.94 13.56 26.41
N SER A 12 -12.34 12.57 27.07
CA SER A 12 -11.13 11.92 26.60
C SER A 12 -11.45 11.24 25.28
N PHE A 13 -11.26 11.95 24.17
CA PHE A 13 -11.16 11.33 22.86
C PHE A 13 -9.87 10.50 22.87
N SER A 14 -10.00 9.22 23.20
CA SER A 14 -8.98 8.23 22.85
C SER A 14 -8.91 8.21 21.32
N LEU A 15 -7.97 8.95 20.76
CA LEU A 15 -7.47 8.70 19.41
C LEU A 15 -6.88 7.29 19.46
N ALA A 16 -7.68 6.31 19.06
CA ALA A 16 -7.17 4.99 18.75
C ALA A 16 -6.12 5.20 17.66
N GLY A 17 -4.86 5.06 18.01
CA GLY A 17 -3.78 5.02 17.03
C GLY A 17 -3.99 3.83 16.10
N PRO A 18 -3.41 3.86 14.89
CA PRO A 18 -3.48 2.73 13.97
C PRO A 18 -2.96 1.46 14.67
N ASP A 19 -3.63 0.34 14.40
CA ASP A 19 -3.30 -0.95 15.01
C ASP A 19 -1.87 -1.33 14.59
N ALA A 20 -1.10 -2.01 15.44
CA ALA A 20 0.35 -2.20 15.24
C ALA A 20 0.75 -3.00 13.97
N GLY A 21 -0.22 -3.50 13.20
CA GLY A 21 -0.04 -4.14 11.88
C GLY A 21 -0.54 -3.31 10.69
N GLU A 22 -1.04 -2.10 10.91
CA GLU A 22 -1.57 -1.21 9.88
C GLU A 22 -0.44 -0.35 9.30
N ILE A 23 -0.32 -0.35 7.97
CA ILE A 23 0.75 0.37 7.28
C ILE A 23 0.15 1.48 6.46
N THR A 24 0.48 2.70 6.87
CA THR A 24 0.18 3.94 6.15
C THR A 24 1.43 4.35 5.39
N GLU A 25 1.43 4.10 4.08
CA GLU A 25 2.43 4.71 3.19
C GLU A 25 1.99 6.13 2.87
N LEU A 26 2.92 7.05 2.60
CA LEU A 26 2.62 8.39 2.09
C LEU A 26 3.44 8.56 0.81
N GLN A 27 2.76 8.89 -0.29
CA GLN A 27 3.39 9.02 -1.61
C GLN A 27 3.11 10.41 -2.18
N TRP A 28 4.17 11.08 -2.63
CA TRP A 28 4.10 12.37 -3.29
C TRP A 28 4.95 12.36 -4.57
N ALA A 29 4.51 13.13 -5.57
CA ALA A 29 5.34 13.39 -6.74
C ALA A 29 6.35 14.49 -6.40
N ILE A 30 7.63 14.23 -6.64
CA ILE A 30 8.71 15.20 -6.52
C ILE A 30 8.98 15.77 -7.91
N CYS A 31 9.12 17.09 -8.03
CA CYS A 31 9.30 17.76 -9.32
C CYS A 31 10.76 18.09 -9.62
N GLU A 32 11.66 17.87 -8.67
CA GLU A 32 13.11 17.97 -8.84
C GLU A 32 13.58 17.06 -9.97
N THR A 33 14.33 17.64 -10.90
CA THR A 33 14.92 16.91 -12.03
C THR A 33 16.12 16.05 -11.63
N ASP A 34 16.76 16.39 -10.51
CA ASP A 34 17.89 15.67 -9.94
C ASP A 34 17.44 14.94 -8.65
N PRO A 35 17.39 13.59 -8.67
CA PRO A 35 17.06 12.80 -7.49
C PRO A 35 17.98 13.07 -6.28
N ALA A 36 19.26 13.38 -6.51
CA ALA A 36 20.19 13.64 -5.41
C ALA A 36 19.83 14.93 -4.67
N ALA A 37 19.46 16.00 -5.40
CA ALA A 37 18.99 17.25 -4.81
C ALA A 37 17.67 17.09 -4.05
N ALA A 38 16.79 16.18 -4.49
CA ALA A 38 15.57 15.86 -3.75
C ALA A 38 15.88 15.17 -2.41
N LEU A 39 16.80 14.20 -2.42
CA LEU A 39 17.20 13.44 -1.25
C LEU A 39 17.96 14.29 -0.23
N GLU A 40 18.83 15.20 -0.68
CA GLU A 40 19.51 16.16 0.20
C GLU A 40 18.50 17.03 0.98
N LYS A 41 17.45 17.53 0.33
CA LYS A 41 16.38 18.30 1.01
C LYS A 41 15.61 17.48 2.03
N LEU A 42 15.52 16.16 1.83
CA LEU A 42 14.90 15.23 2.77
C LEU A 42 15.85 14.81 3.90
N GLY A 43 17.12 15.22 3.85
CA GLY A 43 18.15 14.81 4.82
C GLY A 43 18.63 13.37 4.63
N GLU A 44 18.42 12.79 3.44
CA GLU A 44 18.81 11.42 3.10
C GLU A 44 20.19 11.44 2.42
N GLU A 45 21.25 11.21 3.21
CA GLU A 45 22.64 11.24 2.74
C GLU A 45 23.10 9.92 2.10
N GLU A 46 22.55 8.79 2.56
CA GLU A 46 22.85 7.46 2.04
C GLU A 46 21.70 6.94 1.20
N TRP A 47 21.85 7.01 -0.13
CA TRP A 47 20.88 6.45 -1.05
C TRP A 47 21.53 5.52 -2.06
N ARG A 48 20.75 4.52 -2.47
CA ARG A 48 21.11 3.61 -3.55
C ARG A 48 19.97 3.59 -4.53
N GLU A 49 20.29 3.80 -5.81
CA GLU A 49 19.33 3.57 -6.86
C GLU A 49 18.96 2.07 -6.88
N GLU A 50 17.68 1.78 -6.63
CA GLU A 50 17.14 0.44 -6.80
C GLU A 50 16.45 0.34 -8.15
N THR A 51 17.07 -0.36 -9.09
CA THR A 51 16.43 -0.65 -10.37
C THR A 51 15.46 -1.83 -10.21
N SER A 52 14.18 -1.58 -10.44
CA SER A 52 13.18 -2.65 -10.60
C SER A 52 12.24 -2.28 -11.74
N SER A 53 11.73 -3.28 -12.45
CA SER A 53 10.71 -3.09 -13.47
C SER A 53 9.36 -3.57 -12.96
N ILE A 54 8.29 -2.89 -13.40
CA ILE A 54 6.91 -3.28 -13.10
C ILE A 54 6.14 -3.34 -14.41
N THR A 55 5.58 -4.51 -14.72
CA THR A 55 4.69 -4.71 -15.86
C THR A 55 3.26 -4.87 -15.36
N TYR A 56 2.34 -4.05 -15.87
CA TYR A 56 0.91 -4.12 -15.56
C TYR A 56 0.15 -4.92 -16.61
N PHE A 57 -0.80 -5.73 -16.17
CA PHE A 57 -1.65 -6.56 -17.04
C PHE A 57 -3.10 -6.10 -16.96
N GLU A 58 -3.69 -5.87 -18.11
CA GLU A 58 -5.05 -5.35 -18.26
C GLU A 58 -5.67 -5.93 -19.54
N THR A 59 -6.98 -6.13 -19.56
CA THR A 59 -7.65 -6.65 -20.77
C THR A 59 -8.09 -5.53 -21.70
N LYS A 60 -8.54 -4.40 -21.14
CA LYS A 60 -8.84 -3.16 -21.86
C LYS A 60 -8.63 -2.00 -20.90
N VAL A 61 -7.68 -1.11 -21.19
CA VAL A 61 -7.35 -0.01 -20.26
C VAL A 61 -8.57 0.92 -20.08
N PRO A 62 -9.06 1.17 -18.84
CA PRO A 62 -8.68 0.61 -17.54
C PRO A 62 -9.84 -0.15 -16.86
N SER A 63 -10.14 -1.38 -17.30
CA SER A 63 -11.26 -2.18 -16.76
C SER A 63 -11.00 -2.76 -15.38
N TYR A 64 -9.86 -3.41 -15.14
CA TYR A 64 -9.55 -3.99 -13.83
C TYR A 64 -9.27 -2.91 -12.80
N PHE A 65 -8.53 -1.87 -13.18
CA PHE A 65 -8.25 -0.77 -12.25
C PHE A 65 -9.53 -0.05 -11.80
N ALA A 66 -10.49 0.17 -12.71
CA ALA A 66 -11.79 0.74 -12.37
C ALA A 66 -12.58 -0.14 -11.40
N ALA A 67 -12.40 -1.47 -11.48
CA ALA A 67 -12.99 -2.44 -10.55
C ALA A 67 -12.18 -2.60 -9.24
N GLY A 68 -11.13 -1.79 -9.02
CA GLY A 68 -10.30 -1.88 -7.82
C GLY A 68 -9.31 -3.04 -7.83
N LEU A 69 -8.99 -3.59 -9.01
CA LEU A 69 -8.04 -4.68 -9.21
C LEU A 69 -6.78 -4.20 -9.94
N SER A 70 -5.62 -4.65 -9.49
CA SER A 70 -4.36 -4.44 -10.21
C SER A 70 -3.57 -5.74 -10.30
N PHE A 71 -3.26 -6.16 -11.51
CA PHE A 71 -2.38 -7.29 -11.78
C PHE A 71 -1.05 -6.76 -12.30
N ARG A 72 0.04 -7.12 -11.62
CA ARG A 72 1.38 -6.70 -12.03
C ARG A 72 2.43 -7.76 -11.75
N VAL A 73 3.51 -7.72 -12.51
CA VAL A 73 4.74 -8.45 -12.20
C VAL A 73 5.82 -7.43 -11.86
N LYS A 74 6.47 -7.59 -10.71
CA LYS A 74 7.67 -6.83 -10.32
C LYS A 74 8.90 -7.71 -10.52
N GLU A 75 9.88 -7.20 -11.25
CA GLU A 75 11.18 -7.85 -11.42
C GLU A 75 12.28 -7.02 -10.76
N LYS A 76 13.11 -7.67 -9.94
CA LYS A 76 14.26 -7.07 -9.26
C LYS A 76 15.33 -8.14 -9.09
N ASP A 77 16.58 -7.82 -9.40
CA ASP A 77 17.75 -8.70 -9.21
C ASP A 77 17.57 -10.12 -9.80
N GLY A 78 16.92 -10.23 -10.97
CA GLY A 78 16.64 -11.50 -11.63
C GLY A 78 15.49 -12.32 -11.04
N ALA A 79 14.85 -11.84 -9.98
CA ALA A 79 13.66 -12.45 -9.38
C ALA A 79 12.38 -11.75 -9.87
N ALA A 80 11.37 -12.54 -10.24
CA ALA A 80 10.06 -12.05 -10.65
C ALA A 80 8.98 -12.46 -9.63
N VAL A 81 8.17 -11.49 -9.22
CA VAL A 81 7.04 -11.68 -8.31
C VAL A 81 5.77 -11.18 -8.96
N ALA A 82 4.78 -12.05 -9.12
CA ALA A 82 3.43 -11.66 -9.54
C ALA A 82 2.68 -11.12 -8.33
N ILE A 83 1.98 -10.00 -8.50
CA ILE A 83 1.30 -9.26 -7.44
C ILE A 83 -0.12 -8.95 -7.92
N VAL A 84 -1.10 -9.26 -7.07
CA VAL A 84 -2.47 -8.77 -7.20
C VAL A 84 -2.75 -7.79 -6.06
N LYS A 85 -3.23 -6.59 -6.38
CA LYS A 85 -3.84 -5.69 -5.39
C LYS A 85 -5.35 -5.64 -5.60
N VAL A 86 -6.10 -5.77 -4.52
CA VAL A 86 -7.57 -5.78 -4.49
C VAL A 86 -8.04 -4.72 -3.50
N ARG A 87 -8.83 -3.74 -3.96
CA ARG A 87 -9.42 -2.67 -3.14
C ARG A 87 -10.69 -3.14 -2.42
N GLY A 88 -10.86 -2.67 -1.17
CA GLY A 88 -12.09 -2.75 -0.39
C GLY A 88 -12.43 -4.14 0.14
N ASP A 89 -13.72 -4.33 0.44
CA ASP A 89 -14.28 -5.55 1.06
C ASP A 89 -14.16 -6.81 0.18
N ALA A 90 -13.73 -6.66 -1.08
CA ALA A 90 -13.44 -7.78 -1.97
C ALA A 90 -12.17 -8.54 -1.57
N ALA A 91 -11.32 -7.95 -0.71
CA ALA A 91 -10.18 -8.65 -0.14
C ALA A 91 -10.62 -9.81 0.78
N LYS A 92 -10.13 -11.01 0.49
CA LYS A 92 -10.42 -12.25 1.22
C LYS A 92 -9.22 -12.71 2.07
N PRO A 93 -9.42 -13.62 3.05
CA PRO A 93 -8.34 -14.24 3.80
C PRO A 93 -7.23 -14.80 2.88
N GLY A 94 -5.97 -14.62 3.28
CA GLY A 94 -4.80 -15.03 2.50
C GLY A 94 -4.04 -13.88 1.82
N SER A 95 -4.43 -12.62 2.07
CA SER A 95 -3.60 -11.47 1.74
C SER A 95 -2.37 -11.45 2.63
N GLU A 96 -1.22 -11.09 2.07
CA GLU A 96 0.01 -10.94 2.84
C GLU A 96 0.02 -9.62 3.62
N ARG A 97 -0.57 -8.57 3.03
CA ARG A 97 -0.52 -7.21 3.56
C ARG A 97 -1.67 -6.38 3.00
N CYS A 98 -2.31 -5.57 3.84
CA CYS A 98 -3.31 -4.58 3.42
C CYS A 98 -2.80 -3.18 3.76
N GLU A 99 -2.96 -2.26 2.82
CA GLU A 99 -2.45 -0.88 2.88
C GLU A 99 -3.58 0.09 2.62
N TRP A 100 -3.50 1.30 3.16
CA TRP A 100 -4.40 2.38 2.78
C TRP A 100 -4.18 2.72 1.31
N ASP A 101 -5.26 2.79 0.54
CA ASP A 101 -5.16 3.03 -0.90
C ASP A 101 -5.73 4.39 -1.34
N ARG A 102 -6.37 5.11 -0.41
CA ARG A 102 -6.76 6.51 -0.53
C ARG A 102 -6.54 7.24 0.78
N TYR A 103 -6.14 8.51 0.66
CA TYR A 103 -6.10 9.46 1.76
C TYR A 103 -7.34 10.35 1.70
N GLY A 104 -7.96 10.64 2.84
CA GLY A 104 -9.17 11.45 2.94
C GLY A 104 -10.07 10.99 4.09
N ASP A 105 -11.30 11.49 4.13
CA ASP A 105 -12.25 11.21 5.21
C ASP A 105 -12.80 9.77 5.18
N GLU A 106 -12.69 9.10 4.03
CA GLU A 106 -13.04 7.70 3.85
C GLU A 106 -11.77 6.86 3.72
N SER A 107 -11.47 6.05 4.74
CA SER A 107 -10.37 5.08 4.67
C SER A 107 -10.79 3.89 3.82
N THR A 108 -10.13 3.72 2.69
CA THR A 108 -10.22 2.50 1.88
C THR A 108 -8.89 1.77 1.89
N PHE A 109 -8.95 0.43 1.85
CA PHE A 109 -7.79 -0.45 1.91
C PHE A 109 -7.61 -1.19 0.59
N ALA A 110 -6.36 -1.46 0.22
CA ALA A 110 -6.01 -2.42 -0.82
C ALA A 110 -5.15 -3.53 -0.24
N CYS A 111 -5.60 -4.77 -0.40
CA CYS A 111 -4.88 -5.95 0.03
C CYS A 111 -4.06 -6.55 -1.10
N LYS A 112 -2.84 -6.96 -0.75
CA LYS A 112 -1.80 -7.46 -1.64
C LYS A 112 -1.67 -8.98 -1.48
N TYR A 113 -1.58 -9.64 -2.63
CA TYR A 113 -1.30 -11.07 -2.76
C TYR A 113 -0.06 -11.21 -3.64
N GLU A 114 0.98 -11.88 -3.16
CA GLU A 114 2.15 -12.19 -3.98
C GLU A 114 2.16 -13.67 -4.37
N ALA A 115 2.68 -13.92 -5.56
CA ALA A 115 3.02 -15.26 -6.01
C ALA A 115 4.46 -15.23 -6.51
N ARG A 116 5.34 -15.84 -5.73
CA ARG A 116 6.73 -16.05 -6.13
C ARG A 116 6.77 -17.24 -7.07
N ARG A 117 7.42 -17.05 -8.23
CA ARG A 117 7.48 -18.06 -9.28
C ARG A 117 8.11 -19.35 -8.74
N LEU A 118 7.28 -20.38 -8.52
CA LEU A 118 7.73 -21.70 -8.06
C LEU A 118 8.28 -22.56 -9.21
N SER A 119 7.92 -22.23 -10.47
CA SER A 119 8.38 -22.95 -11.66
C SER A 119 8.30 -22.11 -12.94
N ALA A 120 8.95 -22.57 -14.01
CA ALA A 120 8.97 -21.89 -15.31
C ALA A 120 7.57 -21.70 -15.94
N SER A 121 6.60 -22.57 -15.62
CA SER A 121 5.30 -22.61 -16.30
C SER A 121 4.18 -21.81 -15.62
N SER A 122 4.36 -21.37 -14.36
CA SER A 122 3.30 -20.68 -13.62
C SER A 122 3.85 -19.80 -12.51
N PRO A 123 3.46 -18.51 -12.43
CA PRO A 123 3.77 -17.67 -11.28
C PRO A 123 2.91 -18.03 -10.05
N TRP A 124 1.73 -18.63 -10.23
CA TRP A 124 0.79 -18.95 -9.16
C TRP A 124 1.07 -20.27 -8.45
N THR A 125 0.93 -20.29 -7.12
CA THR A 125 0.95 -21.52 -6.31
C THR A 125 -0.35 -22.33 -6.48
N PRO A 126 -0.37 -23.65 -6.15
CA PRO A 126 -1.58 -24.46 -6.25
C PRO A 126 -2.75 -23.95 -5.38
N SER A 127 -2.46 -23.33 -4.22
CA SER A 127 -3.50 -22.75 -3.35
C SER A 127 -4.11 -21.47 -3.93
N GLN A 128 -3.37 -20.74 -4.77
CA GLN A 128 -3.84 -19.51 -5.43
C GLN A 128 -4.62 -19.75 -6.73
N LYS A 129 -4.62 -20.99 -7.26
CA LYS A 129 -5.34 -21.38 -8.48
C LYS A 129 -6.79 -21.85 -8.23
N LYS A 130 -7.19 -21.98 -6.97
CA LYS A 130 -8.53 -22.42 -6.54
C LYS A 130 -9.41 -21.22 -6.25
#